data_AF-A0A7H8L0V9-F1
#
_entry.id   AF-A0A7H8L0V9-F1
#
_cell.length_a   1.000
_cell.length_b   1.000
_cell.length_c   1.000
_cell.angle_alpha   90.00
_cell.angle_beta   90.00
_cell.angle_gamma   90.00
#
_symmetry.space_group_name_H-M   'P 1'
#
loop_
_entity.id
_entity.type
_entity.pdbx_description
1 polymer ?
#
loop_
_entity_poly.entity_id
_entity_poly.type
_entity_poly.pdbx_seq_one_letter_code
_entity_poly.pdbx_strand_id
1 'polypeptide(L)'
;MSVPNPYWLRDNCPCAECRDPRGGQKLFQIGDLPEGLAAVEAVEDATGLTVRWSDGHRSHYPAGWDAPAGPDERTEPAKRLWEAADFARGLPEADWAAYLADPEERIAVLAAVRCCGFALLRGVPAEEGRVLAVARSFGYVRETNYGELFDVRVEPDPANLAFTDRAIAPHTDNPYRDPVPTLQLLHCLRNDAEGGDSGLVDGFRAAALLRDEDPAAFELLTRTPVPFRYRDRGAELSAEKPLIGLDPRGAIREVRFNNRSTDTAALSVPAPAGPDAFYAAYRRFAAITLRPELRLDFRLAPGDCLLFDNTRLLHARTAFEPGTGHRHLQGCYADLDALSSTLAVLRRNTAALDELEALFEGEGADEYLGEAVTLAAHMLQAAVLARAAGAPPALVAAALLHDIGHFRGSGLELMAGTDNRHGATAAARLAPHFPPAVTEPVRLHVDAKRYLCATEPGYLDLLSPASVHTLALQGGPMTPDEAAAFAAHPFGADAVAVRRWDEAAKDPAAEIPAFAEFRPLLLKSMR
;
A
#
# COMPACT_ATOMS: atom_id res chain seq x y z
N MET A 1 -3.84 5.98 38.06
CA MET A 1 -3.29 7.20 37.43
C MET A 1 -4.45 8.06 36.91
N SER A 2 -4.29 9.39 36.78
CA SER A 2 -5.28 10.22 36.06
C SER A 2 -5.12 9.99 34.56
N VAL A 3 -6.21 9.70 33.85
CA VAL A 3 -6.19 9.37 32.42
C VAL A 3 -6.68 10.57 31.61
N PRO A 4 -5.85 11.15 30.71
CA PRO A 4 -6.30 12.22 29.83
C PRO A 4 -7.28 11.67 28.78
N ASN A 5 -8.20 12.52 28.31
CA ASN A 5 -9.11 12.24 27.18
C ASN A 5 -9.95 10.95 27.33
N PRO A 6 -10.76 10.81 28.39
CA PRO A 6 -11.51 9.57 28.67
C PRO A 6 -12.42 9.13 27.52
N TYR A 7 -13.10 10.07 26.86
CA TYR A 7 -13.92 9.77 25.68
C TYR A 7 -13.09 9.24 24.52
N TRP A 8 -11.95 9.86 24.20
CA TRP A 8 -11.14 9.43 23.06
C TRP A 8 -10.62 8.00 23.26
N LEU A 9 -10.10 7.68 24.44
CA LEU A 9 -9.63 6.32 24.73
C LEU A 9 -10.78 5.31 24.62
N ARG A 10 -11.87 5.52 25.38
CA ARG A 10 -13.01 4.58 25.40
C ARG A 10 -13.65 4.39 24.02
N ASP A 11 -13.79 5.46 23.25
CA ASP A 11 -14.31 5.45 21.87
C ASP A 11 -13.39 4.67 20.91
N ASN A 12 -12.12 4.48 21.28
CA ASN A 12 -11.13 3.78 20.48
C ASN A 12 -10.65 2.46 21.09
N CYS A 13 -11.34 1.91 22.09
CA CYS A 13 -10.99 0.62 22.68
C CYS A 13 -10.77 -0.47 21.60
N PRO A 14 -9.64 -1.20 21.63
CA PRO A 14 -9.30 -2.18 20.59
C PRO A 14 -9.93 -3.57 20.81
N CYS A 15 -10.74 -3.77 21.85
CA CYS A 15 -11.29 -5.09 22.17
C CYS A 15 -12.34 -5.56 21.16
N ALA A 16 -12.56 -6.87 21.09
CA ALA A 16 -13.52 -7.51 20.17
C ALA A 16 -14.99 -7.13 20.45
N GLU A 17 -15.32 -6.60 21.63
CA GLU A 17 -16.65 -6.05 21.93
C GLU A 17 -16.86 -4.66 21.33
N CYS A 18 -15.77 -3.89 21.18
CA CYS A 18 -15.80 -2.53 20.68
C CYS A 18 -15.52 -2.44 19.18
N ARG A 19 -14.77 -3.41 18.64
CA ARG A 19 -14.38 -3.47 17.23
C ARG A 19 -14.55 -4.87 16.65
N ASP A 20 -15.11 -4.94 15.44
CA ASP A 20 -15.20 -6.18 14.70
C ASP A 20 -13.78 -6.77 14.46
N PRO A 21 -13.49 -8.00 14.93
CA PRO A 21 -12.16 -8.60 14.78
C PRO A 21 -11.72 -8.80 13.32
N ARG A 22 -12.65 -8.76 12.35
CA ARG A 22 -12.33 -8.97 10.93
C ARG A 22 -12.04 -7.66 10.20
N GLY A 23 -12.90 -6.65 10.38
CA GLY A 23 -12.84 -5.38 9.65
C GLY A 23 -12.35 -4.19 10.47
N GLY A 24 -12.15 -4.33 11.79
CA GLY A 24 -11.72 -3.25 12.69
C GLY A 24 -12.76 -2.14 12.90
N GLN A 25 -13.96 -2.30 12.34
CA GLN A 25 -15.05 -1.32 12.41
C GLN A 25 -15.61 -1.26 13.84
N LYS A 26 -15.96 -0.05 14.30
CA LYS A 26 -16.57 0.14 15.62
C LYS A 26 -17.95 -0.53 15.68
N LEU A 27 -18.23 -1.20 16.78
CA LEU A 27 -19.49 -1.92 17.02
C LEU A 27 -20.53 -1.10 17.79
N PHE A 28 -20.20 0.14 18.14
CA PHE A 28 -21.06 1.09 18.85
C PHE A 28 -20.92 2.50 18.26
N GLN A 29 -21.88 3.37 18.56
CA GLN A 29 -21.89 4.77 18.18
C GLN A 29 -21.37 5.65 19.32
N ILE A 30 -20.84 6.84 19.00
CA ILE A 30 -20.32 7.75 20.03
C ILE A 30 -21.37 8.14 21.07
N GLY A 31 -22.65 8.20 20.68
CA GLY A 31 -23.77 8.49 21.59
C GLY A 31 -24.14 7.36 22.54
N ASP A 32 -23.62 6.15 22.33
CA ASP A 32 -23.81 5.02 23.26
C ASP A 32 -22.90 5.12 24.49
N LEU A 33 -21.85 5.96 24.41
CA LEU A 33 -21.00 6.25 25.56
C LEU A 33 -21.72 7.20 26.52
N PRO A 34 -21.74 6.92 27.84
CA PRO A 34 -22.46 7.75 28.78
C PRO A 34 -21.81 9.13 28.94
N GLU A 35 -22.65 10.14 29.21
CA GLU A 35 -22.17 11.44 29.65
C GLU A 35 -21.37 11.33 30.96
N GLY A 36 -20.40 12.21 31.16
CA GLY A 36 -19.53 12.19 32.33
C GLY A 36 -18.59 10.98 32.42
N LEU A 37 -18.33 10.30 31.29
CA LEU A 37 -17.41 9.16 31.22
C LEU A 37 -16.06 9.49 31.88
N ALA A 38 -15.66 8.65 32.83
CA ALA A 38 -14.41 8.80 33.57
C ALA A 38 -13.67 7.46 33.69
N ALA A 39 -12.34 7.54 33.79
CA ALA A 39 -11.54 6.40 34.23
C ALA A 39 -11.71 6.23 35.74
N VAL A 40 -12.24 5.08 36.16
CA VAL A 40 -12.36 4.71 37.58
C VAL A 40 -11.02 4.17 38.09
N GLU A 41 -10.30 3.46 37.23
CA GLU A 41 -8.99 2.88 37.54
C GLU A 41 -8.15 2.81 36.28
N ALA A 42 -6.85 3.06 36.42
CA ALA A 42 -5.90 2.97 35.32
C ALA A 42 -4.54 2.52 35.83
N VAL A 43 -4.04 1.46 35.18
CA VAL A 43 -2.77 0.80 35.46
C VAL A 43 -2.00 0.74 34.15
N GLU A 44 -0.78 1.24 34.17
CA GLU A 44 0.14 1.17 33.05
C GLU A 44 1.33 0.27 33.45
N ASP A 45 1.65 -0.69 32.60
CA ASP A 45 2.77 -1.61 32.78
C ASP A 45 3.50 -1.82 31.43
N ALA A 46 4.44 -2.77 31.38
CA ALA A 46 5.22 -3.05 30.17
C ALA A 46 4.38 -3.55 28.98
N THR A 47 3.16 -4.05 29.22
CA THR A 47 2.23 -4.52 28.19
C THR A 47 1.38 -3.38 27.63
N GLY A 48 1.17 -2.32 28.42
CA GLY A 48 0.47 -1.11 28.00
C GLY A 48 -0.45 -0.55 29.08
N LEU A 49 -1.45 0.23 28.64
CA LEU A 49 -2.40 0.90 29.52
C LEU A 49 -3.69 0.09 29.66
N THR A 50 -4.02 -0.34 30.87
CA THR A 50 -5.32 -0.92 31.21
C THR A 50 -6.18 0.11 31.95
N VAL A 51 -7.40 0.35 31.45
CA VAL A 51 -8.35 1.30 32.05
C VAL A 51 -9.68 0.62 32.35
N ARG A 52 -10.21 0.84 33.55
CA ARG A 52 -11.59 0.51 33.93
C ARG A 52 -12.42 1.79 33.93
N TRP A 53 -13.50 1.79 33.17
CA TRP A 53 -14.33 2.96 32.92
C TRP A 53 -15.56 3.00 33.82
N SER A 54 -16.17 4.19 33.95
CA SER A 54 -17.36 4.41 34.76
C SER A 54 -18.61 3.70 34.23
N ASP A 55 -18.61 3.29 32.96
CA ASP A 55 -19.65 2.44 32.35
C ASP A 55 -19.47 0.94 32.69
N GLY A 56 -18.43 0.59 33.45
CA GLY A 56 -18.10 -0.78 33.81
C GLY A 56 -17.23 -1.52 32.80
N HIS A 57 -16.94 -0.94 31.63
CA HIS A 57 -16.10 -1.55 30.61
C HIS A 57 -14.62 -1.53 31.01
N ARG A 58 -13.85 -2.49 30.50
CA ARG A 58 -12.39 -2.57 30.69
C ARG A 58 -11.70 -2.58 29.33
N SER A 59 -10.83 -1.60 29.12
CA SER A 59 -10.01 -1.49 27.92
C SER A 59 -8.55 -1.79 28.23
N HIS A 60 -7.87 -2.40 27.28
CA HIS A 60 -6.41 -2.54 27.29
C HIS A 60 -5.85 -1.97 25.98
N TYR A 61 -4.90 -1.07 26.09
CA TYR A 61 -4.21 -0.41 24.98
C TYR A 61 -2.75 -0.85 25.01
N PRO A 62 -2.27 -1.60 24.01
CA PRO A 62 -0.87 -2.02 23.94
C PRO A 62 0.09 -0.82 23.95
N ALA A 63 1.31 -1.01 24.45
CA ALA A 63 2.33 0.03 24.40
C ALA A 63 2.54 0.56 22.96
N GLY A 64 2.52 1.89 22.80
CA GLY A 64 2.67 2.55 21.49
C GLY A 64 1.41 2.55 20.61
N TRP A 65 0.27 2.04 21.10
CA TRP A 65 -0.98 2.01 20.34
C TRP A 65 -1.52 3.41 19.96
N ASP A 66 -1.22 4.44 20.76
CA ASP A 66 -1.65 5.83 20.56
C ASP A 66 -0.62 6.69 19.80
N ALA A 67 0.38 6.07 19.17
CA ALA A 67 1.37 6.80 18.37
C ALA A 67 0.67 7.74 17.37
N PRO A 68 1.02 9.04 17.36
CA PRO A 68 0.33 10.01 16.52
C PRO A 68 0.49 9.62 15.05
N ALA A 69 -0.63 9.66 14.31
CA ALA A 69 -0.57 9.51 12.87
C ALA A 69 0.36 10.58 12.27
N GLY A 70 1.14 10.18 11.27
CA GLY A 70 1.97 11.11 10.49
C GLY A 70 1.16 12.23 9.82
N PRO A 71 1.83 13.18 9.16
CA PRO A 71 1.13 14.16 8.33
C PRO A 71 0.25 13.45 7.28
N ASP A 72 -0.83 14.10 6.86
CA ASP A 72 -1.62 13.58 5.74
C ASP A 72 -0.71 13.41 4.53
N GLU A 73 -0.62 12.18 4.02
CA GLU A 73 0.31 11.85 2.95
C GLU A 73 0.04 12.60 1.63
N ARG A 74 -1.08 13.33 1.50
CA ARG A 74 -1.37 14.19 0.35
C ARG A 74 -0.88 15.62 0.52
N THR A 75 -0.48 16.05 1.72
CA THR A 75 -0.06 17.43 1.98
C THR A 75 1.44 17.59 1.92
N GLU A 76 1.91 18.82 1.67
CA GLU A 76 3.32 19.16 1.54
C GLU A 76 4.27 18.62 2.64
N PRO A 77 3.88 18.48 3.93
CA PRO A 77 4.80 17.98 4.96
C PRO A 77 5.16 16.50 4.78
N ALA A 78 4.35 15.75 4.03
CA ALA A 78 4.61 14.35 3.69
C ALA A 78 5.32 14.18 2.35
N LYS A 79 5.70 15.28 1.67
CA LYS A 79 6.28 15.29 0.33
C LYS A 79 7.72 15.79 0.36
N ARG A 80 8.54 15.31 -0.57
CA ARG A 80 9.78 15.98 -0.94
C ARG A 80 9.47 17.02 -2.00
N LEU A 81 9.45 18.30 -1.64
CA LEU A 81 9.38 19.39 -2.61
C LEU A 81 10.70 19.48 -3.38
N TRP A 82 10.66 19.75 -4.67
CA TRP A 82 11.85 19.67 -5.53
C TRP A 82 11.94 20.76 -6.59
N GLU A 83 13.16 20.94 -7.09
CA GLU A 83 13.53 21.73 -8.26
C GLU A 83 14.19 20.81 -9.30
N ALA A 84 14.40 21.25 -10.54
CA ALA A 84 14.89 20.38 -11.61
C ALA A 84 16.27 19.75 -11.29
N ALA A 85 17.15 20.50 -10.61
CA ALA A 85 18.48 20.05 -10.24
C ALA A 85 18.49 18.85 -9.27
N ASP A 86 17.40 18.63 -8.51
CA ASP A 86 17.26 17.47 -7.61
C ASP A 86 17.30 16.13 -8.33
N PHE A 87 17.02 16.13 -9.64
CA PHE A 87 16.99 14.94 -10.50
C PHE A 87 18.15 14.88 -11.49
N ALA A 88 19.21 15.66 -11.29
CA ALA A 88 20.40 15.65 -12.15
C ALA A 88 21.09 14.27 -12.22
N ARG A 89 20.88 13.40 -11.22
CA ARG A 89 21.43 12.04 -11.15
C ARG A 89 20.51 10.96 -11.76
N GLY A 90 19.31 11.33 -12.17
CA GLY A 90 18.31 10.39 -12.70
C GLY A 90 16.90 10.71 -12.22
N LEU A 91 15.93 10.20 -12.98
CA LEU A 91 14.51 10.29 -12.67
C LEU A 91 14.09 9.07 -11.83
N PRO A 92 12.99 9.15 -11.05
CA PRO A 92 12.40 7.96 -10.45
C PRO A 92 11.80 7.10 -11.57
N GLU A 93 12.46 5.98 -11.88
CA GLU A 93 12.07 5.12 -12.99
C GLU A 93 12.35 3.64 -12.71
N ALA A 94 11.59 2.76 -13.35
CA ALA A 94 11.80 1.32 -13.33
C ALA A 94 11.38 0.69 -14.66
N ASP A 95 11.91 -0.49 -14.97
CA ASP A 95 11.42 -1.31 -16.09
C ASP A 95 10.06 -1.93 -15.76
N TRP A 96 9.14 -1.97 -16.73
CA TRP A 96 7.79 -2.49 -16.56
C TRP A 96 7.75 -3.96 -16.16
N ALA A 97 8.65 -4.79 -16.70
CA ALA A 97 8.71 -6.21 -16.33
C ALA A 97 9.25 -6.37 -14.90
N ALA A 98 10.26 -5.59 -14.52
CA ALA A 98 10.77 -5.57 -13.15
C ALA A 98 9.70 -5.10 -12.16
N TYR A 99 8.98 -4.01 -12.47
CA TYR A 99 7.86 -3.49 -11.67
C TYR A 99 6.74 -4.53 -11.44
N LEU A 100 6.47 -5.39 -12.42
CA LEU A 100 5.47 -6.45 -12.28
C LEU A 100 5.99 -7.66 -11.49
N ALA A 101 7.28 -7.95 -11.58
CA ALA A 101 7.90 -9.14 -11.00
C ALA A 101 8.34 -8.93 -9.55
N ASP A 102 8.86 -7.74 -9.23
CA ASP A 102 9.47 -7.41 -7.95
C ASP A 102 8.61 -6.42 -7.14
N PRO A 103 8.08 -6.85 -5.98
CA PRO A 103 7.36 -5.98 -5.05
C PRO A 103 8.16 -4.76 -4.60
N GLU A 104 9.48 -4.87 -4.46
CA GLU A 104 10.33 -3.75 -4.04
C GLU A 104 10.42 -2.66 -5.10
N GLU A 105 10.62 -3.05 -6.36
CA GLU A 105 10.58 -2.13 -7.50
C GLU A 105 9.21 -1.43 -7.58
N ARG A 106 8.14 -2.21 -7.37
CA ARG A 106 6.79 -1.66 -7.32
C ARG A 106 6.58 -0.68 -6.17
N ILE A 107 7.06 -1.02 -4.96
CA ILE A 107 7.04 -0.11 -3.81
C ILE A 107 7.81 1.17 -4.14
N ALA A 108 9.00 1.06 -4.74
CA ALA A 108 9.84 2.21 -5.08
C ALA A 108 9.13 3.17 -6.04
N VAL A 109 8.53 2.65 -7.12
CA VAL A 109 7.77 3.45 -8.09
C VAL A 109 6.57 4.15 -7.46
N LEU A 110 5.72 3.40 -6.73
CA LEU A 110 4.53 3.99 -6.11
C LEU A 110 4.90 4.98 -5.00
N ALA A 111 5.94 4.68 -4.21
CA ALA A 111 6.48 5.59 -3.21
C ALA A 111 7.08 6.85 -3.84
N ALA A 112 7.72 6.77 -5.01
CA ALA A 112 8.21 7.92 -5.75
C ALA A 112 7.07 8.82 -6.22
N VAL A 113 5.96 8.26 -6.74
CA VAL A 113 4.76 9.04 -7.04
C VAL A 113 4.22 9.73 -5.79
N ARG A 114 4.19 9.04 -4.64
CA ARG A 114 3.75 9.66 -3.38
C ARG A 114 4.71 10.71 -2.85
N CYS A 115 6.02 10.52 -2.95
CA CYS A 115 7.04 11.39 -2.38
C CYS A 115 7.36 12.59 -3.28
N CYS A 116 7.68 12.32 -4.54
CA CYS A 116 8.10 13.28 -5.55
C CYS A 116 6.97 13.72 -6.48
N GLY A 117 5.82 13.04 -6.49
CA GLY A 117 4.69 13.39 -7.35
C GLY A 117 4.72 12.76 -8.73
N PHE A 118 5.76 12.01 -9.11
CA PHE A 118 5.82 11.29 -10.38
C PHE A 118 6.79 10.10 -10.37
N ALA A 119 6.63 9.23 -11.36
CA ALA A 119 7.59 8.19 -11.74
C ALA A 119 7.42 7.79 -13.23
N LEU A 120 8.45 7.18 -13.81
CA LEU A 120 8.45 6.64 -15.16
C LEU A 120 8.52 5.12 -15.15
N LEU A 121 7.66 4.47 -15.94
CA LEU A 121 7.78 3.06 -16.26
C LEU A 121 8.32 2.92 -17.68
N ARG A 122 9.48 2.30 -17.82
CA ARG A 122 10.15 2.03 -19.10
C ARG A 122 9.72 0.67 -19.63
N GLY A 123 9.77 0.47 -20.95
CA GLY A 123 9.52 -0.84 -21.54
C GLY A 123 8.08 -1.36 -21.41
N VAL A 124 7.10 -0.47 -21.17
CA VAL A 124 5.69 -0.83 -21.35
C VAL A 124 5.49 -1.11 -22.85
N PRO A 125 4.80 -2.20 -23.24
CA PRO A 125 4.57 -2.47 -24.66
C PRO A 125 3.91 -1.26 -25.34
N ALA A 126 4.48 -0.77 -26.44
CA ALA A 126 4.01 0.40 -27.19
C ALA A 126 2.77 0.05 -28.04
N GLU A 127 1.74 -0.47 -27.37
CA GLU A 127 0.48 -0.92 -27.95
C GLU A 127 -0.69 -0.15 -27.34
N GLU A 128 -1.79 -0.06 -28.09
CA GLU A 128 -3.00 0.64 -27.66
C GLU A 128 -3.58 0.05 -26.37
N GLY A 129 -4.01 0.91 -25.45
CA GLY A 129 -4.67 0.53 -24.20
C GLY A 129 -3.72 0.07 -23.08
N ARG A 130 -2.40 -0.02 -23.31
CA ARG A 130 -1.44 -0.46 -22.28
C ARG A 130 -1.35 0.50 -21.08
N VAL A 131 -1.68 1.78 -21.26
CA VAL A 131 -1.83 2.74 -20.16
C VAL A 131 -2.88 2.29 -19.12
N LEU A 132 -3.94 1.61 -19.56
CA LEU A 132 -4.97 1.07 -18.67
C LEU A 132 -4.44 -0.13 -17.87
N ALA A 133 -3.58 -0.95 -18.47
CA ALA A 133 -2.93 -2.04 -17.75
C ALA A 133 -1.99 -1.52 -16.66
N VAL A 134 -1.31 -0.39 -16.91
CA VAL A 134 -0.51 0.30 -15.89
C VAL A 134 -1.41 0.84 -14.77
N ALA A 135 -2.50 1.55 -15.08
CA ALA A 135 -3.41 2.04 -14.05
C ALA A 135 -4.03 0.90 -13.21
N ARG A 136 -4.43 -0.20 -13.87
CA ARG A 136 -5.01 -1.40 -13.23
C ARG A 136 -3.99 -2.21 -12.43
N SER A 137 -2.69 -1.98 -12.59
CA SER A 137 -1.70 -2.67 -11.77
C SER A 137 -1.83 -2.22 -10.32
N PHE A 138 -2.00 -0.92 -10.05
CA PHE A 138 -2.03 -0.35 -8.69
C PHE A 138 -3.39 0.18 -8.24
N GLY A 139 -4.39 0.25 -9.11
CA GLY A 139 -5.68 0.81 -8.75
C GLY A 139 -6.72 0.68 -9.83
N TYR A 140 -7.57 1.70 -9.93
CA TYR A 140 -8.71 1.73 -10.86
C TYR A 140 -8.59 2.92 -11.80
N VAL A 141 -9.03 2.73 -13.03
CA VAL A 141 -9.13 3.80 -14.02
C VAL A 141 -10.31 4.69 -13.65
N ARG A 142 -10.10 6.01 -13.65
CA ARG A 142 -11.19 6.99 -13.59
C ARG A 142 -11.71 7.24 -14.99
N GLU A 143 -12.86 6.65 -15.29
CA GLU A 143 -13.59 6.95 -16.51
C GLU A 143 -14.12 8.40 -16.49
N THR A 144 -14.05 9.07 -17.64
CA THR A 144 -14.55 10.44 -17.83
C THR A 144 -15.41 10.53 -19.10
N ASN A 145 -15.93 11.71 -19.45
CA ASN A 145 -16.57 11.90 -20.76
C ASN A 145 -15.59 11.73 -21.94
N TYR A 146 -14.28 11.64 -21.70
CA TYR A 146 -13.30 11.25 -22.71
C TYR A 146 -13.16 9.72 -22.85
N GLY A 147 -13.84 8.93 -22.01
CA GLY A 147 -13.70 7.48 -21.90
C GLY A 147 -12.74 7.06 -20.76
N GLU A 148 -12.40 5.77 -20.73
CA GLU A 148 -11.33 5.22 -19.87
C GLU A 148 -9.94 5.68 -20.33
N LEU A 149 -9.78 5.97 -21.63
CA LEU A 149 -8.54 6.37 -22.27
C LEU A 149 -8.80 7.53 -23.24
N PHE A 150 -7.77 8.34 -23.50
CA PHE A 150 -7.81 9.40 -24.52
C PHE A 150 -6.49 9.49 -25.29
N ASP A 151 -6.60 9.88 -26.56
CA ASP A 151 -5.44 10.08 -27.45
C ASP A 151 -4.90 11.51 -27.38
N VAL A 152 -3.56 11.62 -27.33
CA VAL A 152 -2.82 12.88 -27.51
C VAL A 152 -1.96 12.76 -28.76
N ARG A 153 -2.47 13.23 -29.89
CA ARG A 153 -1.81 13.14 -31.21
C ARG A 153 -1.46 14.52 -31.74
N VAL A 154 -0.26 14.67 -32.30
CA VAL A 154 0.05 15.86 -33.10
C VAL A 154 -0.28 15.52 -34.54
N GLU A 155 -1.35 16.13 -35.06
CA GLU A 155 -1.78 15.98 -36.45
C GLU A 155 -1.57 17.32 -37.19
N PRO A 156 -1.32 17.32 -38.51
CA PRO A 156 -1.04 18.54 -39.27
C PRO A 156 -2.18 19.58 -39.28
N ASP A 157 -3.42 19.23 -38.88
CA ASP A 157 -4.59 20.12 -38.91
C ASP A 157 -5.57 19.86 -37.72
N PRO A 158 -5.29 20.34 -36.50
CA PRO A 158 -6.07 19.98 -35.32
C PRO A 158 -7.11 21.03 -34.86
N ALA A 159 -8.25 20.54 -34.35
CA ALA A 159 -9.32 21.36 -33.74
C ALA A 159 -9.05 21.79 -32.27
N ASN A 160 -8.04 21.24 -31.60
CA ASN A 160 -7.71 21.53 -30.20
C ASN A 160 -6.20 21.83 -30.06
N LEU A 161 -5.86 22.88 -29.29
CA LEU A 161 -4.48 23.34 -29.04
C LEU A 161 -3.57 22.27 -28.40
N ALA A 162 -4.11 21.26 -27.71
CA ALA A 162 -3.31 20.12 -27.24
C ALA A 162 -2.64 19.36 -28.41
N PHE A 163 -3.22 19.47 -29.60
CA PHE A 163 -2.78 18.81 -30.81
C PHE A 163 -2.01 19.76 -31.77
N THR A 164 -1.79 21.03 -31.40
CA THR A 164 -1.00 21.99 -32.23
C THR A 164 0.50 21.88 -31.95
N ASP A 165 1.32 22.55 -32.76
CA ASP A 165 2.78 22.66 -32.68
C ASP A 165 3.30 23.55 -31.53
N ARG A 166 2.42 24.33 -30.89
CA ARG A 166 2.77 25.31 -29.85
C ARG A 166 3.15 24.67 -28.52
N ALA A 167 4.02 25.33 -27.77
CA ALA A 167 4.31 24.95 -26.39
C ALA A 167 3.02 25.00 -25.53
N ILE A 168 2.89 24.02 -24.64
CA ILE A 168 1.83 23.99 -23.64
C ILE A 168 2.44 24.45 -22.32
N ALA A 169 1.96 25.57 -21.79
CA ALA A 169 2.41 26.09 -20.50
C ALA A 169 2.07 25.14 -19.34
N PRO A 170 2.81 25.17 -18.22
CA PRO A 170 2.53 24.37 -17.04
C PRO A 170 1.07 24.50 -16.59
N HIS A 171 0.39 23.36 -16.44
CA HIS A 171 -0.99 23.31 -15.97
C HIS A 171 -1.32 21.99 -15.26
N THR A 172 -2.41 22.00 -14.49
CA THR A 172 -3.06 20.79 -14.00
C THR A 172 -4.28 20.45 -14.85
N ASP A 173 -4.60 19.18 -14.95
CA ASP A 173 -5.73 18.73 -15.75
C ASP A 173 -7.05 18.81 -15.00
N ASN A 174 -8.09 19.15 -15.75
CA ASN A 174 -9.49 19.01 -15.32
C ASN A 174 -9.85 19.75 -14.01
N PRO A 175 -9.37 21.00 -13.74
CA PRO A 175 -9.71 21.68 -12.49
C PRO A 175 -11.21 22.02 -12.35
N TYR A 176 -11.98 21.87 -13.44
CA TYR A 176 -13.43 21.97 -13.52
C TYR A 176 -14.18 20.72 -13.00
N ARG A 177 -13.48 19.68 -12.52
CA ARG A 177 -14.10 18.51 -11.87
C ARG A 177 -13.94 18.57 -10.36
N ASP A 178 -14.97 18.12 -9.65
CA ASP A 178 -14.94 17.93 -8.20
C ASP A 178 -15.58 16.56 -7.85
N PRO A 179 -14.81 15.56 -7.42
CA PRO A 179 -13.36 15.60 -7.21
C PRO A 179 -12.56 15.68 -8.53
N VAL A 180 -11.40 16.33 -8.50
CA VAL A 180 -10.46 16.39 -9.64
C VAL A 180 -9.78 15.02 -9.83
N PRO A 181 -9.48 14.62 -11.08
CA PRO A 181 -8.59 13.49 -11.35
C PRO A 181 -7.27 13.64 -10.62
N THR A 182 -6.95 12.64 -9.81
CA THR A 182 -5.95 12.80 -8.76
C THR A 182 -4.59 12.25 -9.20
N LEU A 183 -4.60 11.28 -10.13
CA LEU A 183 -3.46 10.87 -10.96
C LEU A 183 -3.78 11.04 -12.44
N GLN A 184 -2.74 11.35 -13.22
CA GLN A 184 -2.74 11.23 -14.68
C GLN A 184 -1.59 10.32 -15.13
N LEU A 185 -1.86 9.51 -16.15
CA LEU A 185 -0.88 8.67 -16.81
C LEU A 185 -0.78 9.07 -18.27
N LEU A 186 0.44 9.05 -18.82
CA LEU A 186 0.72 9.32 -20.23
C LEU A 186 1.71 8.29 -20.76
N HIS A 187 1.23 7.40 -21.62
CA HIS A 187 2.01 6.33 -22.24
C HIS A 187 2.35 6.69 -23.69
N CYS A 188 3.63 6.63 -24.04
CA CYS A 188 4.12 6.96 -25.37
C CYS A 188 4.07 5.75 -26.30
N LEU A 189 3.27 5.84 -27.37
CA LEU A 189 3.21 4.82 -28.41
C LEU A 189 4.16 5.13 -29.57
N ARG A 190 4.33 6.43 -29.88
CA ARG A 190 5.19 6.91 -30.95
C ARG A 190 5.70 8.30 -30.63
N ASN A 191 6.99 8.56 -30.87
CA ASN A 191 7.57 9.90 -30.73
C ASN A 191 8.77 10.11 -31.66
N ASP A 192 8.45 10.42 -32.92
CA ASP A 192 9.45 10.67 -33.97
C ASP A 192 9.64 12.17 -34.25
N ALA A 193 8.93 13.03 -33.51
CA ALA A 193 8.95 14.48 -33.71
C ALA A 193 10.11 15.15 -32.94
N GLU A 194 10.73 16.19 -33.50
CA GLU A 194 11.76 16.95 -32.80
C GLU A 194 11.12 18.01 -31.90
N GLY A 195 11.67 18.20 -30.70
CA GLY A 195 11.00 18.93 -29.62
C GLY A 195 9.82 18.14 -29.03
N GLY A 196 8.85 18.85 -28.45
CA GLY A 196 7.68 18.24 -27.82
C GLY A 196 7.97 17.43 -26.55
N ASP A 197 9.09 17.72 -25.90
CA ASP A 197 9.50 17.12 -24.64
C ASP A 197 8.47 17.43 -23.54
N SER A 198 8.26 16.45 -22.68
CA SER A 198 7.37 16.57 -21.53
C SER A 198 8.06 17.41 -20.46
N GLY A 199 7.33 18.33 -19.85
CA GLY A 199 7.81 19.14 -18.74
C GLY A 199 6.99 18.89 -17.48
N LEU A 200 7.64 18.85 -16.32
CA LEU A 200 7.01 18.84 -15.01
C LEU A 200 7.50 20.02 -14.16
N VAL A 201 6.59 20.59 -13.38
CA VAL A 201 6.86 21.63 -12.38
C VAL A 201 6.17 21.22 -11.08
N ASP A 202 6.91 21.21 -9.97
CA ASP A 202 6.34 20.95 -8.66
C ASP A 202 5.48 22.13 -8.19
N GLY A 203 4.17 22.01 -8.32
CA GLY A 203 3.23 23.05 -7.93
C GLY A 203 3.26 23.34 -6.43
N PHE A 204 3.60 22.36 -5.59
CA PHE A 204 3.74 22.61 -4.15
C PHE A 204 5.01 23.40 -3.86
N ARG A 205 6.13 23.11 -4.54
CA ARG A 205 7.34 23.94 -4.45
C ARG A 205 7.06 25.37 -4.92
N ALA A 206 6.37 25.54 -6.05
CA ALA A 206 5.99 26.87 -6.54
C ALA A 206 5.07 27.62 -5.56
N ALA A 207 4.11 26.93 -4.93
CA ALA A 207 3.20 27.50 -3.95
C ALA A 207 3.93 27.87 -2.64
N ALA A 208 4.88 27.04 -2.19
CA ALA A 208 5.74 27.35 -1.05
C ALA A 208 6.64 28.57 -1.32
N LEU A 209 7.22 28.67 -2.52
CA LEU A 209 7.97 29.87 -2.94
C LEU A 209 7.09 31.13 -2.95
N LEU A 210 5.84 31.02 -3.41
CA LEU A 210 4.90 32.14 -3.33
C LEU A 210 4.61 32.52 -1.87
N ARG A 211 4.40 31.54 -0.99
CA ARG A 211 4.18 31.77 0.44
C ARG A 211 5.35 32.51 1.09
N ASP A 212 6.58 32.19 0.69
CA ASP A 212 7.78 32.81 1.24
C ASP A 212 8.07 34.20 0.65
N GLU A 213 7.87 34.37 -0.67
CA GLU A 213 8.17 35.63 -1.38
C GLU A 213 7.08 36.69 -1.27
N ASP A 214 5.81 36.27 -1.24
CA ASP A 214 4.63 37.13 -1.21
C ASP A 214 3.48 36.46 -0.44
N PRO A 215 3.53 36.47 0.91
CA PRO A 215 2.52 35.83 1.75
C PRO A 215 1.10 36.34 1.49
N ALA A 216 0.94 37.61 1.11
CA ALA A 216 -0.36 38.21 0.83
C ALA A 216 -0.94 37.67 -0.48
N ALA A 217 -0.12 37.51 -1.53
CA ALA A 217 -0.54 36.83 -2.75
C ALA A 217 -0.92 35.37 -2.49
N PHE A 218 -0.12 34.65 -1.68
CA PHE A 218 -0.44 33.28 -1.27
C PHE A 218 -1.78 33.17 -0.54
N GLU A 219 -2.04 34.03 0.45
CA GLU A 219 -3.31 34.08 1.16
C GLU A 219 -4.49 34.34 0.21
N LEU A 220 -4.31 35.23 -0.76
CA LEU A 220 -5.35 35.55 -1.73
C LEU A 220 -5.65 34.36 -2.66
N LEU A 221 -4.63 33.66 -3.14
CA LEU A 221 -4.79 32.49 -4.03
C LEU A 221 -5.29 31.24 -3.31
N THR A 222 -5.16 31.16 -1.99
CA THR A 222 -5.70 30.06 -1.17
C THR A 222 -7.14 30.28 -0.74
N ARG A 223 -7.58 31.55 -0.65
CA ARG A 223 -8.92 31.91 -0.16
C ARG A 223 -9.92 32.28 -1.26
N THR A 224 -9.45 32.69 -2.43
CA THR A 224 -10.34 33.12 -3.53
C THR A 224 -10.76 31.91 -4.35
N PRO A 225 -12.05 31.52 -4.34
CA PRO A 225 -12.55 30.46 -5.21
C PRO A 225 -12.54 30.94 -6.67
N VAL A 226 -11.97 30.12 -7.55
CA VAL A 226 -11.89 30.39 -8.99
C VAL A 226 -12.88 29.48 -9.71
N PRO A 227 -13.79 30.01 -10.53
CA PRO A 227 -14.68 29.20 -11.33
C PRO A 227 -13.91 28.58 -12.50
N PHE A 228 -13.94 27.26 -12.58
CA PHE A 228 -13.44 26.49 -13.71
C PHE A 228 -14.61 25.87 -14.45
N ARG A 229 -14.58 25.89 -15.79
CA ARG A 229 -15.63 25.33 -16.63
C ARG A 229 -15.08 24.62 -17.86
N TYR A 230 -15.75 23.55 -18.24
CA TYR A 230 -15.57 22.84 -19.50
C TYR A 230 -16.93 22.57 -20.13
N ARG A 231 -17.05 22.75 -21.44
CA ARG A 231 -18.28 22.47 -22.19
C ARG A 231 -17.93 21.89 -23.55
N ASP A 232 -18.52 20.75 -23.88
CA ASP A 232 -18.54 20.19 -25.23
C ASP A 232 -19.98 19.75 -25.60
N ARG A 233 -20.13 18.92 -26.62
CA ARG A 233 -21.44 18.41 -27.06
C ARG A 233 -22.08 17.43 -26.07
N GLY A 234 -21.30 16.69 -25.30
CA GLY A 234 -21.73 15.59 -24.43
C GLY A 234 -21.54 15.84 -22.93
N ALA A 235 -20.85 16.92 -22.54
CA ALA A 235 -20.53 17.23 -21.16
C ALA A 235 -20.48 18.75 -20.90
N GLU A 236 -21.02 19.14 -19.75
CA GLU A 236 -20.86 20.46 -19.16
C GLU A 236 -20.42 20.26 -17.70
N LEU A 237 -19.22 20.73 -17.37
CA LEU A 237 -18.58 20.49 -16.08
C LEU A 237 -18.13 21.83 -15.50
N SER A 238 -18.30 21.99 -14.20
CA SER A 238 -17.81 23.17 -13.48
C SER A 238 -17.44 22.85 -12.05
N ALA A 239 -16.42 23.52 -11.56
CA ALA A 239 -16.04 23.53 -10.15
C ALA A 239 -15.56 24.92 -9.75
N GLU A 240 -15.80 25.31 -8.50
CA GLU A 240 -15.32 26.57 -7.95
C GLU A 240 -14.36 26.26 -6.80
N LYS A 241 -13.07 26.49 -7.01
CA LYS A 241 -11.99 26.07 -6.09
C LYS A 241 -10.84 27.08 -6.12
N PRO A 242 -10.10 27.28 -5.02
CA PRO A 242 -8.90 28.11 -5.05
C PRO A 242 -7.81 27.53 -5.96
N LEU A 243 -6.88 28.37 -6.41
CA LEU A 243 -5.72 27.91 -7.17
C LEU A 243 -4.78 27.06 -6.31
N ILE A 244 -4.72 27.34 -5.01
CA ILE A 244 -3.92 26.60 -4.03
C ILE A 244 -4.86 26.13 -2.92
N GLY A 245 -5.13 24.84 -2.85
CA GLY A 245 -5.94 24.23 -1.79
C GLY A 245 -5.09 23.92 -0.56
N LEU A 246 -5.60 24.26 0.63
CA LEU A 246 -5.00 23.92 1.92
C LEU A 246 -5.80 22.84 2.64
N ASP A 247 -5.15 22.05 3.47
CA ASP A 247 -5.82 21.20 4.45
C ASP A 247 -6.33 22.04 5.65
N PRO A 248 -7.12 21.46 6.57
CA PRO A 248 -7.59 22.17 7.76
C PRO A 248 -6.49 22.67 8.71
N ARG A 249 -5.24 22.22 8.53
CA ARG A 249 -4.07 22.65 9.32
C ARG A 249 -3.25 23.73 8.59
N GLY A 250 -3.69 24.15 7.40
CA GLY A 250 -3.04 25.19 6.59
C GLY A 250 -1.91 24.68 5.70
N ALA A 251 -1.69 23.37 5.61
CA ALA A 251 -0.67 22.78 4.74
C ALA A 251 -1.17 22.72 3.28
N ILE A 252 -0.29 23.00 2.32
CA ILE A 252 -0.63 22.87 0.89
C ILE A 252 -1.02 21.42 0.60
N ARG A 253 -2.20 21.23 0.00
CA ARG A 253 -2.78 19.93 -0.34
C ARG A 253 -3.00 19.74 -1.83
N GLU A 254 -3.18 20.85 -2.56
CA GLU A 254 -3.63 20.79 -3.94
C GLU A 254 -3.30 22.07 -4.70
N VAL A 255 -3.00 21.95 -5.99
CA VAL A 255 -2.88 23.06 -6.93
C VAL A 255 -3.83 22.83 -8.10
N ARG A 256 -4.64 23.84 -8.43
CA ARG A 256 -5.48 23.88 -9.63
C ARG A 256 -5.06 25.06 -10.47
N PHE A 257 -4.39 24.80 -11.59
CA PHE A 257 -3.84 25.84 -12.42
C PHE A 257 -4.02 25.47 -13.89
N ASN A 258 -5.09 25.98 -14.53
CA ASN A 258 -5.32 25.80 -15.96
C ASN A 258 -6.11 26.97 -16.52
N ASN A 259 -5.40 27.90 -17.15
CA ASN A 259 -5.97 29.14 -17.69
C ASN A 259 -7.02 28.90 -18.78
N ARG A 260 -6.93 27.78 -19.52
CA ARG A 260 -7.86 27.46 -20.63
C ARG A 260 -9.25 27.10 -20.15
N SER A 261 -9.38 26.69 -18.90
CA SER A 261 -10.66 26.31 -18.28
C SER A 261 -11.12 27.27 -17.20
N THR A 262 -10.42 28.38 -16.97
CA THR A 262 -10.91 29.43 -16.07
C THR A 262 -12.10 30.12 -16.73
N ASP A 263 -13.25 30.13 -16.04
CA ASP A 263 -14.47 30.78 -16.55
C ASP A 263 -14.33 32.31 -16.52
N THR A 264 -15.12 33.00 -17.33
CA THR A 264 -15.21 34.46 -17.39
C THR A 264 -16.17 35.06 -16.37
N ALA A 265 -16.81 34.22 -15.55
CA ALA A 265 -17.68 34.66 -14.46
C ALA A 265 -16.92 35.56 -13.47
N ALA A 266 -17.62 36.50 -12.85
CA ALA A 266 -17.03 37.44 -11.90
C ALA A 266 -16.42 36.70 -10.70
N LEU A 267 -15.16 37.00 -10.40
CA LEU A 267 -14.44 36.42 -9.25
C LEU A 267 -14.97 37.00 -7.94
N SER A 268 -15.32 36.11 -7.00
CA SER A 268 -15.71 36.47 -5.63
C SER A 268 -14.47 36.67 -4.75
N VAL A 269 -13.78 37.79 -4.93
CA VAL A 269 -12.55 38.13 -4.18
C VAL A 269 -12.89 38.70 -2.80
N PRO A 270 -12.29 38.22 -1.69
CA PRO A 270 -12.56 38.75 -0.35
C PRO A 270 -12.11 40.21 -0.16
N ALA A 271 -12.96 41.05 0.41
CA ALA A 271 -12.61 42.42 0.79
C ALA A 271 -11.53 42.46 1.89
N PRO A 272 -10.66 43.49 1.92
CA PRO A 272 -10.64 44.68 1.06
C PRO A 272 -9.96 44.45 -0.30
N ALA A 273 -9.48 43.23 -0.59
CA ALA A 273 -8.88 42.93 -1.89
C ALA A 273 -9.96 42.92 -2.99
N GLY A 274 -9.54 43.26 -4.21
CA GLY A 274 -10.39 43.23 -5.40
C GLY A 274 -9.78 42.36 -6.50
N PRO A 275 -10.47 42.24 -7.65
CA PRO A 275 -10.00 41.44 -8.80
C PRO A 275 -8.57 41.76 -9.23
N ASP A 276 -8.15 43.03 -9.27
CA ASP A 276 -6.80 43.40 -9.70
C ASP A 276 -5.71 42.85 -8.77
N ALA A 277 -5.95 42.82 -7.46
CA ALA A 277 -5.03 42.22 -6.50
C ALA A 277 -4.92 40.70 -6.72
N PHE A 278 -6.05 40.05 -7.00
CA PHE A 278 -6.06 38.62 -7.35
C PHE A 278 -5.28 38.37 -8.64
N TYR A 279 -5.47 39.16 -9.69
CA TYR A 279 -4.72 38.99 -10.94
C TYR A 279 -3.23 39.29 -10.77
N ALA A 280 -2.84 40.22 -9.89
CA ALA A 280 -1.44 40.44 -9.55
C ALA A 280 -0.83 39.19 -8.87
N ALA A 281 -1.53 38.61 -7.89
CA ALA A 281 -1.13 37.37 -7.23
C ALA A 281 -1.07 36.19 -8.21
N TYR A 282 -2.08 36.06 -9.09
CA TYR A 282 -2.13 35.02 -10.12
C TYR A 282 -0.97 35.13 -11.11
N ARG A 283 -0.63 36.34 -11.56
CA ARG A 283 0.55 36.60 -12.41
C ARG A 283 1.86 36.27 -11.71
N ARG A 284 1.98 36.60 -10.42
CA ARG A 284 3.15 36.25 -9.59
C ARG A 284 3.33 34.73 -9.54
N PHE A 285 2.28 33.99 -9.25
CA PHE A 285 2.31 32.52 -9.21
C PHE A 285 2.66 31.93 -10.58
N ALA A 286 2.03 32.42 -11.65
CA ALA A 286 2.36 32.01 -13.03
C ALA A 286 3.84 32.23 -13.35
N ALA A 287 4.40 33.38 -12.98
CA ALA A 287 5.83 33.67 -13.19
C ALA A 287 6.75 32.73 -12.42
N ILE A 288 6.38 32.32 -11.19
CA ILE A 288 7.12 31.31 -10.43
C ILE A 288 7.11 29.97 -11.18
N THR A 289 5.95 29.51 -11.65
CA THR A 289 5.84 28.22 -12.37
C THR A 289 6.63 28.15 -13.69
N LEU A 290 7.04 29.30 -14.24
CA LEU A 290 7.83 29.41 -15.46
C LEU A 290 9.33 29.56 -15.21
N ARG A 291 9.78 29.56 -13.96
CA ARG A 291 11.20 29.65 -13.62
C ARG A 291 11.97 28.44 -14.16
N PRO A 292 13.08 28.63 -14.91
CA PRO A 292 13.83 27.52 -15.50
C PRO A 292 14.30 26.48 -14.49
N GLU A 293 14.70 26.92 -13.29
CA GLU A 293 15.16 26.04 -12.21
C GLU A 293 14.07 25.10 -11.67
N LEU A 294 12.79 25.45 -11.83
CA LEU A 294 11.67 24.59 -11.40
C LEU A 294 11.18 23.63 -12.48
N ARG A 295 11.68 23.78 -13.71
CA ARG A 295 11.17 23.06 -14.87
C ARG A 295 12.04 21.83 -15.16
N LEU A 296 11.45 20.66 -14.95
CA LEU A 296 12.06 19.38 -15.30
C LEU A 296 11.55 18.93 -16.67
N ASP A 297 12.36 19.10 -17.71
CA ASP A 297 12.06 18.63 -19.07
C ASP A 297 12.73 17.29 -19.37
N PHE A 298 12.00 16.37 -20.00
CA PHE A 298 12.48 15.07 -20.44
C PHE A 298 11.68 14.53 -21.62
N ARG A 299 12.31 13.66 -22.42
CA ARG A 299 11.70 13.05 -23.59
C ARG A 299 11.11 11.68 -23.24
N LEU A 300 9.88 11.42 -23.72
CA LEU A 300 9.24 10.11 -23.66
C LEU A 300 9.49 9.36 -24.98
N ALA A 301 10.25 8.27 -24.91
CA ALA A 301 10.41 7.29 -25.98
C ALA A 301 9.19 6.34 -26.04
N PRO A 302 8.95 5.67 -27.19
CA PRO A 302 7.95 4.62 -27.27
C PRO A 302 8.14 3.55 -26.18
N GLY A 303 7.06 3.26 -25.46
CA GLY A 303 7.05 2.35 -24.31
C GLY A 303 7.33 2.99 -22.96
N ASP A 304 7.61 4.30 -22.91
CA ASP A 304 7.63 5.04 -21.65
C ASP A 304 6.22 5.40 -21.21
N CYS A 305 5.90 5.14 -19.94
CA CYS A 305 4.67 5.58 -19.29
C CYS A 305 5.00 6.48 -18.10
N LEU A 306 4.60 7.75 -18.18
CA LEU A 306 4.67 8.69 -17.07
C LEU A 306 3.44 8.56 -16.20
N LEU A 307 3.63 8.49 -14.88
CA LEU A 307 2.57 8.56 -13.88
C LEU A 307 2.83 9.77 -12.99
N PHE A 308 1.83 10.61 -12.76
CA PHE A 308 2.01 11.78 -11.92
C PHE A 308 0.76 12.21 -11.15
N ASP A 309 1.01 12.82 -9.99
CA ASP A 309 0.04 13.44 -9.09
C ASP A 309 -0.48 14.74 -9.72
N ASN A 310 -1.68 14.67 -10.31
CA ASN A 310 -2.34 15.79 -10.99
C ASN A 310 -2.91 16.82 -10.00
N THR A 311 -2.89 16.54 -8.69
CA THR A 311 -3.22 17.53 -7.65
C THR A 311 -2.01 18.34 -7.22
N ARG A 312 -0.80 17.96 -7.64
CA ARG A 312 0.46 18.59 -7.24
C ARG A 312 1.24 19.11 -8.44
N LEU A 313 1.53 18.25 -9.41
CA LEU A 313 2.42 18.58 -10.51
C LEU A 313 1.67 19.30 -11.62
N LEU A 314 2.25 20.42 -12.06
CA LEU A 314 1.88 21.03 -13.32
C LEU A 314 2.70 20.34 -14.41
N HIS A 315 2.03 20.00 -15.51
CA HIS A 315 2.69 19.40 -16.65
C HIS A 315 2.63 20.34 -17.85
N ALA A 316 3.63 20.24 -18.71
CA ALA A 316 3.89 21.12 -19.83
C ALA A 316 4.42 20.33 -21.02
N ARG A 317 4.53 21.00 -22.16
CA ARG A 317 5.19 20.47 -23.35
C ARG A 317 6.00 21.56 -24.02
N THR A 318 7.25 21.29 -24.40
CA THR A 318 8.00 22.20 -25.28
C THR A 318 7.32 22.31 -26.66
N ALA A 319 7.69 23.31 -27.44
CA ALA A 319 7.20 23.42 -28.82
C ALA A 319 7.79 22.29 -29.68
N PHE A 320 7.09 21.92 -30.75
CA PHE A 320 7.64 21.06 -31.79
C PHE A 320 8.43 21.87 -32.80
N GLU A 321 9.45 21.26 -33.39
CA GLU A 321 10.03 21.81 -34.61
C GLU A 321 9.04 21.62 -35.78
N PRO A 322 8.74 22.68 -36.56
CA PRO A 322 7.77 22.59 -37.65
C PRO A 322 8.12 21.51 -38.68
N GLY A 323 7.15 20.66 -39.03
CA GLY A 323 7.33 19.61 -40.04
C GLY A 323 8.03 18.34 -39.55
N THR A 324 8.26 18.19 -38.25
CA THR A 324 8.96 17.04 -37.69
C THR A 324 8.01 15.96 -37.16
N GLY A 325 8.06 14.78 -37.77
CA GLY A 325 7.59 13.50 -37.23
C GLY A 325 6.14 13.38 -36.74
N HIS A 326 5.85 12.26 -36.09
CA HIS A 326 4.55 12.00 -35.46
C HIS A 326 4.76 11.75 -33.96
N ARG A 327 3.84 12.25 -33.13
CA ARG A 327 3.77 11.93 -31.71
C ARG A 327 2.38 11.42 -31.35
N HIS A 328 2.34 10.31 -30.63
CA HIS A 328 1.12 9.69 -30.14
C HIS A 328 1.35 9.22 -28.71
N LEU A 329 0.69 9.89 -27.77
CA LEU A 329 0.53 9.39 -26.40
C LEU A 329 -0.90 8.91 -26.19
N GLN A 330 -1.08 7.93 -25.31
CA GLN A 330 -2.37 7.61 -24.71
C GLN A 330 -2.37 7.99 -23.24
N GLY A 331 -3.40 8.72 -22.84
CA GLY A 331 -3.60 9.12 -21.46
C GLY A 331 -4.78 8.39 -20.81
N CYS A 332 -4.69 8.23 -19.50
CA CYS A 332 -5.84 7.90 -18.67
C CYS A 332 -5.71 8.59 -17.31
N TYR A 333 -6.79 8.59 -16.54
CA TYR A 333 -6.80 9.10 -15.18
C TYR A 333 -6.95 7.96 -14.18
N ALA A 334 -6.40 8.13 -12.98
CA ALA A 334 -6.52 7.18 -11.87
C ALA A 334 -6.55 7.95 -10.54
N ASP A 335 -6.39 7.23 -9.44
CA ASP A 335 -6.49 7.79 -8.10
C ASP A 335 -5.37 7.48 -7.12
N LEU A 336 -4.96 8.52 -6.39
CA LEU A 336 -3.97 8.44 -5.33
C LEU A 336 -4.40 7.54 -4.17
N ASP A 337 -5.69 7.43 -3.83
CA ASP A 337 -6.12 6.55 -2.74
C ASP A 337 -5.90 5.07 -3.09
N ALA A 338 -6.22 4.66 -4.33
CA ALA A 338 -5.95 3.30 -4.80
C ALA A 338 -4.44 3.02 -4.85
N LEU A 339 -3.64 3.97 -5.34
CA LEU A 339 -2.18 3.87 -5.33
C LEU A 339 -1.63 3.74 -3.89
N SER A 340 -2.09 4.59 -2.97
CA SER A 340 -1.70 4.55 -1.56
C SER A 340 -2.11 3.25 -0.88
N SER A 341 -3.31 2.74 -1.17
CA SER A 341 -3.80 1.46 -0.66
C SER A 341 -2.89 0.32 -1.08
N THR A 342 -2.58 0.23 -2.38
CA THR A 342 -1.65 -0.76 -2.92
C THR A 342 -0.27 -0.64 -2.27
N LEU A 343 0.28 0.58 -2.16
CA LEU A 343 1.58 0.80 -1.53
C LEU A 343 1.60 0.35 -0.06
N ALA A 344 0.54 0.66 0.71
CA ALA A 344 0.42 0.26 2.10
C ALA A 344 0.33 -1.26 2.27
N VAL A 345 -0.43 -1.94 1.40
CA VAL A 345 -0.52 -3.41 1.39
C VAL A 345 0.83 -4.04 1.05
N LEU A 346 1.52 -3.55 0.02
CA LEU A 346 2.84 -4.05 -0.37
C LEU A 346 3.85 -3.90 0.78
N ARG A 347 3.95 -2.71 1.38
CA ARG A 347 4.85 -2.46 2.53
C ARG A 347 4.53 -3.36 3.72
N ARG A 348 3.25 -3.50 4.08
CA ARG A 348 2.81 -4.37 5.17
C ARG A 348 3.22 -5.82 4.90
N ASN A 349 3.03 -6.29 3.67
CA ASN A 349 3.30 -7.68 3.33
C ASN A 349 4.80 -7.95 3.26
N THR A 350 5.58 -7.08 2.62
CA THR A 350 7.05 -7.16 2.61
C THR A 350 7.63 -7.11 4.02
N ALA A 351 7.22 -6.17 4.86
CA ALA A 351 7.72 -6.07 6.23
C ALA A 351 7.45 -7.35 7.04
N ALA A 352 6.27 -7.95 6.87
CA ALA A 352 5.98 -9.23 7.48
C ALA A 352 6.88 -10.36 6.94
N LEU A 353 7.22 -10.37 5.64
CA LEU A 353 8.18 -11.33 5.10
C LEU A 353 9.59 -11.12 5.65
N ASP A 354 10.02 -9.88 5.84
CA ASP A 354 11.33 -9.56 6.44
C ASP A 354 11.40 -10.01 7.89
N GLU A 355 10.31 -9.84 8.65
CA GLU A 355 10.21 -10.40 10.01
C GLU A 355 10.27 -11.93 10.00
N LEU A 356 9.60 -12.59 9.04
CA LEU A 356 9.67 -14.05 8.90
C LEU A 356 11.09 -14.51 8.56
N GLU A 357 11.73 -13.87 7.58
CA GLU A 357 13.10 -14.19 7.17
C GLU A 357 14.10 -14.02 8.32
N ALA A 358 14.00 -12.92 9.07
CA ALA A 358 14.84 -12.67 10.23
C ALA A 358 14.67 -13.74 11.33
N LEU A 359 13.47 -14.33 11.48
CA LEU A 359 13.27 -15.45 12.40
C LEU A 359 13.95 -16.72 11.89
N PHE A 360 13.87 -17.01 10.59
CA PHE A 360 14.55 -18.17 9.99
C PHE A 360 16.08 -18.06 10.10
N GLU A 361 16.64 -16.87 9.93
CA GLU A 361 18.09 -16.62 10.04
C GLU A 361 18.57 -16.53 11.50
N GLY A 362 17.73 -16.05 12.42
CA GLY A 362 18.04 -15.90 13.83
C GLY A 362 17.65 -17.13 14.65
N GLU A 363 16.47 -17.08 15.28
CA GLU A 363 15.96 -18.11 16.20
C GLU A 363 15.77 -19.49 15.53
N GLY A 364 15.61 -19.51 14.20
CA GLY A 364 15.54 -20.72 13.38
C GLY A 364 16.84 -21.49 13.23
N ALA A 365 17.97 -20.89 13.60
CA ALA A 365 19.27 -21.55 13.62
C ALA A 365 19.46 -22.51 14.82
N ASP A 366 18.56 -22.48 15.80
CA ASP A 366 18.61 -23.36 16.97
C ASP A 366 18.23 -24.82 16.61
N GLU A 367 18.76 -25.77 17.39
CA GLU A 367 18.46 -27.20 17.25
C GLU A 367 16.95 -27.47 17.44
N TYR A 368 16.38 -28.30 16.56
CA TYR A 368 14.97 -28.68 16.64
C TYR A 368 14.75 -29.81 17.64
N LEU A 369 14.42 -29.47 18.90
CA LEU A 369 13.93 -30.42 19.92
C LEU A 369 14.77 -31.72 20.08
N GLY A 370 16.08 -31.64 19.86
CA GLY A 370 17.01 -32.79 19.94
C GLY A 370 17.21 -33.59 18.64
N GLU A 371 16.66 -33.12 17.52
CA GLU A 371 16.91 -33.67 16.18
C GLU A 371 18.18 -33.06 15.55
N ALA A 372 18.77 -33.75 14.57
CA ALA A 372 19.99 -33.33 13.88
C ALA A 372 19.80 -32.21 12.85
N VAL A 373 18.66 -31.51 12.88
CA VAL A 373 18.32 -30.39 11.99
C VAL A 373 17.94 -29.17 12.83
N THR A 374 18.18 -27.97 12.30
CA THR A 374 17.66 -26.75 12.91
C THR A 374 16.17 -26.61 12.64
N LEU A 375 15.48 -25.80 13.46
CA LEU A 375 14.05 -25.54 13.25
C LEU A 375 13.77 -24.92 11.87
N ALA A 376 14.62 -24.00 11.40
CA ALA A 376 14.51 -23.45 10.06
C ALA A 376 14.71 -24.51 8.97
N ALA A 377 15.73 -25.38 9.11
CA ALA A 377 16.00 -26.44 8.14
C ALA A 377 14.82 -27.42 8.02
N HIS A 378 14.24 -27.80 9.16
CA HIS A 378 13.04 -28.62 9.22
C HIS A 378 11.87 -27.99 8.44
N MET A 379 11.53 -26.74 8.74
CA MET A 379 10.45 -26.03 8.04
C MET A 379 10.71 -25.85 6.53
N LEU A 380 11.96 -25.56 6.13
CA LEU A 380 12.35 -25.46 4.71
C LEU A 380 12.21 -26.80 3.98
N GLN A 381 12.64 -27.90 4.60
CA GLN A 381 12.48 -29.25 4.04
C GLN A 381 11.00 -29.60 3.86
N ALA A 382 10.15 -29.31 4.84
CA ALA A 382 8.71 -29.57 4.74
C ALA A 382 8.09 -28.84 3.55
N ALA A 383 8.49 -27.59 3.31
CA ALA A 383 8.06 -26.81 2.15
C ALA A 383 8.56 -27.39 0.82
N VAL A 384 9.81 -27.88 0.75
CA VAL A 384 10.36 -28.56 -0.43
C VAL A 384 9.56 -29.83 -0.74
N LEU A 385 9.24 -30.63 0.27
CA LEU A 385 8.45 -31.84 0.12
C LEU A 385 7.02 -31.53 -0.35
N ALA A 386 6.39 -30.51 0.22
CA ALA A 386 5.08 -30.03 -0.22
C ALA A 386 5.08 -29.60 -1.70
N ARG A 387 6.12 -28.85 -2.10
CA ARG A 387 6.29 -28.41 -3.49
C ARG A 387 6.53 -29.59 -4.44
N ALA A 388 7.35 -30.57 -4.04
CA ALA A 388 7.60 -31.78 -4.82
C ALA A 388 6.35 -32.65 -4.98
N ALA A 389 5.46 -32.64 -3.99
CA ALA A 389 4.16 -33.30 -4.03
C ALA A 389 3.11 -32.56 -4.90
N GLY A 390 3.44 -31.40 -5.48
CA GLY A 390 2.51 -30.60 -6.29
C GLY A 390 1.43 -29.90 -5.47
N ALA A 391 1.68 -29.65 -4.19
CA ALA A 391 0.72 -28.98 -3.31
C ALA A 391 0.41 -27.53 -3.78
N PRO A 392 -0.81 -27.03 -3.55
CA PRO A 392 -1.14 -25.65 -3.88
C PRO A 392 -0.28 -24.65 -3.08
N PRO A 393 -0.02 -23.44 -3.59
CA PRO A 393 0.87 -22.46 -2.95
C PRO A 393 0.57 -22.18 -1.47
N ALA A 394 -0.71 -22.06 -1.11
CA ALA A 394 -1.13 -21.84 0.27
C ALA A 394 -0.72 -23.00 1.20
N LEU A 395 -0.74 -24.24 0.70
CA LEU A 395 -0.37 -25.43 1.48
C LEU A 395 1.15 -25.60 1.57
N VAL A 396 1.90 -25.19 0.53
CA VAL A 396 3.37 -25.07 0.60
C VAL A 396 3.77 -24.00 1.63
N ALA A 397 3.08 -22.86 1.66
CA ALA A 397 3.27 -21.83 2.68
C ALA A 397 2.93 -22.35 4.09
N ALA A 398 1.86 -23.14 4.22
CA ALA A 398 1.50 -23.76 5.50
C ALA A 398 2.59 -24.72 5.99
N ALA A 399 3.12 -25.57 5.11
CA ALA A 399 4.23 -26.46 5.43
C ALA A 399 5.50 -25.69 5.82
N LEU A 400 5.81 -24.59 5.13
CA LEU A 400 6.95 -23.75 5.47
C LEU A 400 6.81 -23.07 6.85
N LEU A 401 5.60 -22.73 7.28
CA LEU A 401 5.39 -21.88 8.45
C LEU A 401 4.76 -22.62 9.65
N HIS A 402 4.62 -23.95 9.57
CA HIS A 402 3.83 -24.73 10.54
C HIS A 402 4.34 -24.63 11.98
N ASP A 403 5.66 -24.56 12.15
CA ASP A 403 6.33 -24.56 13.46
C ASP A 403 6.83 -23.18 13.89
N ILE A 404 6.41 -22.10 13.22
CA ILE A 404 6.82 -20.72 13.58
C ILE A 404 6.40 -20.31 15.00
N GLY A 405 5.44 -21.01 15.59
CA GLY A 405 5.04 -20.84 16.99
C GLY A 405 6.11 -21.29 18.01
N HIS A 406 7.19 -21.93 17.55
CA HIS A 406 8.34 -22.26 18.38
C HIS A 406 9.28 -21.06 18.63
N PHE A 407 9.26 -20.05 17.75
CA PHE A 407 10.05 -18.83 17.95
C PHE A 407 9.57 -18.03 19.17
N ARG A 408 10.52 -17.58 19.99
CA ARG A 408 10.44 -16.84 21.26
C ARG A 408 10.12 -17.65 22.51
N GLY A 409 10.84 -18.77 22.69
CA GLY A 409 11.05 -19.39 23.99
C GLY A 409 10.05 -20.47 24.38
N SER A 410 9.14 -20.86 23.48
CA SER A 410 8.17 -21.93 23.74
C SER A 410 8.81 -23.34 23.72
N GLY A 411 10.05 -23.47 23.25
CA GLY A 411 10.85 -24.70 23.38
C GLY A 411 11.23 -25.03 24.84
N LEU A 412 11.37 -24.01 25.71
CA LEU A 412 11.63 -24.20 27.14
C LEU A 412 10.41 -24.77 27.88
N GLU A 413 9.19 -24.45 27.42
CA GLU A 413 7.93 -24.95 28.00
C GLU A 413 7.69 -26.43 27.69
N LEU A 414 8.07 -26.90 26.49
CA LEU A 414 8.07 -28.32 26.12
C LEU A 414 9.04 -29.12 27.00
N MET A 415 10.25 -28.61 27.18
CA MET A 415 11.27 -29.21 28.06
C MET A 415 10.84 -29.20 29.54
N ALA A 416 9.93 -28.29 29.93
CA ALA A 416 9.31 -28.23 31.25
C ALA A 416 8.04 -29.11 31.39
N GLY A 417 7.65 -29.86 30.35
CA GLY A 417 6.52 -30.80 30.39
C GLY A 417 5.15 -30.17 30.15
N THR A 418 5.09 -29.04 29.45
CA THR A 418 3.84 -28.32 29.15
C THR A 418 3.63 -28.23 27.64
N ASP A 419 2.41 -28.47 27.16
CA ASP A 419 2.07 -28.23 25.75
C ASP A 419 2.13 -26.73 25.46
N ASN A 420 3.09 -26.34 24.63
CA ASN A 420 3.31 -24.95 24.26
C ASN A 420 2.30 -24.43 23.22
N ARG A 421 1.39 -25.29 22.74
CA ARG A 421 0.34 -24.96 21.76
C ARG A 421 0.89 -24.23 20.52
N HIS A 422 2.10 -24.57 20.08
CA HIS A 422 2.81 -23.88 19.00
C HIS A 422 1.97 -23.75 17.72
N GLY A 423 1.19 -24.77 17.32
CA GLY A 423 0.30 -24.67 16.15
C GLY A 423 -0.74 -23.55 16.28
N ALA A 424 -1.34 -23.37 17.48
CA ALA A 424 -2.29 -22.29 17.73
C ALA A 424 -1.59 -20.92 17.77
N THR A 425 -0.41 -20.84 18.38
CA THR A 425 0.42 -19.63 18.41
C THR A 425 0.87 -19.22 17.01
N ALA A 426 1.32 -20.18 16.20
CA ALA A 426 1.71 -20.00 14.81
C ALA A 426 0.54 -19.45 13.99
N ALA A 427 -0.62 -20.09 14.05
CA ALA A 427 -1.80 -19.65 13.33
C ALA A 427 -2.25 -18.24 13.75
N ALA A 428 -2.25 -17.94 15.05
CA ALA A 428 -2.59 -16.61 15.56
C ALA A 428 -1.61 -15.52 15.06
N ARG A 429 -0.30 -15.84 15.01
CA ARG A 429 0.73 -14.94 14.49
C ARG A 429 0.60 -14.69 12.98
N LEU A 430 0.22 -15.72 12.22
CA LEU A 430 0.09 -15.65 10.76
C LEU A 430 -1.25 -15.07 10.29
N ALA A 431 -2.31 -15.16 11.09
CA ALA A 431 -3.67 -14.74 10.73
C ALA A 431 -3.83 -13.30 10.20
N PRO A 432 -3.06 -12.29 10.68
CA PRO A 432 -3.11 -10.94 10.12
C PRO A 432 -2.65 -10.86 8.65
N HIS A 433 -1.81 -11.81 8.21
CA HIS A 433 -1.13 -11.75 6.92
C HIS A 433 -1.58 -12.84 5.95
N PHE A 434 -2.02 -13.99 6.44
CA PHE A 434 -2.33 -15.16 5.62
C PHE A 434 -3.80 -15.63 5.77
N PRO A 435 -4.42 -16.15 4.70
CA PRO A 435 -5.79 -16.67 4.73
C PRO A 435 -5.90 -17.98 5.52
N PRO A 436 -7.13 -18.42 5.88
CA PRO A 436 -7.34 -19.70 6.57
C PRO A 436 -6.74 -20.91 5.85
N ALA A 437 -6.65 -20.87 4.52
CA ALA A 437 -6.00 -21.91 3.73
C ALA A 437 -4.50 -22.12 4.06
N VAL A 438 -3.85 -21.15 4.70
CA VAL A 438 -2.49 -21.29 5.25
C VAL A 438 -2.55 -21.55 6.76
N THR A 439 -3.33 -20.73 7.48
CA THR A 439 -3.28 -20.71 8.95
C THR A 439 -3.98 -21.90 9.60
N GLU A 440 -5.03 -22.46 9.00
CA GLU A 440 -5.75 -23.61 9.57
C GLU A 440 -4.96 -24.91 9.47
N PRO A 441 -4.32 -25.26 8.33
CA PRO A 441 -3.41 -26.41 8.30
C PRO A 441 -2.25 -26.26 9.29
N VAL A 442 -1.66 -25.06 9.42
CA VAL A 442 -0.66 -24.73 10.45
C VAL A 442 -1.24 -24.95 11.85
N ARG A 443 -2.46 -24.49 12.13
CA ARG A 443 -3.10 -24.66 13.45
C ARG A 443 -3.30 -26.12 13.83
N LEU A 444 -3.68 -26.93 12.84
CA LEU A 444 -4.18 -28.29 13.01
C LEU A 444 -3.13 -29.38 12.84
N HIS A 445 -1.90 -29.07 12.44
CA HIS A 445 -0.89 -30.10 12.16
C HIS A 445 -0.58 -30.96 13.40
N VAL A 446 -0.67 -30.39 14.62
CA VAL A 446 -0.57 -31.14 15.88
C VAL A 446 -1.75 -32.10 16.07
N ASP A 447 -2.97 -31.64 15.81
CA ASP A 447 -4.17 -32.49 15.87
C ASP A 447 -4.10 -33.60 14.82
N ALA A 448 -3.53 -33.31 13.64
CA ALA A 448 -3.30 -34.29 12.59
C ALA A 448 -2.36 -35.42 13.05
N LYS A 449 -1.35 -35.13 13.88
CA LYS A 449 -0.49 -36.17 14.50
C LYS A 449 -1.32 -37.11 15.38
N ARG A 450 -2.18 -36.55 16.25
CA ARG A 450 -3.06 -37.34 17.14
C ARG A 450 -4.05 -38.18 16.33
N TYR A 451 -4.58 -37.63 15.25
CA TYR A 451 -5.47 -38.30 14.32
C TYR A 451 -4.78 -39.48 13.61
N LEU A 452 -3.59 -39.29 13.07
CA LEU A 452 -2.84 -40.34 12.36
C LEU A 452 -2.46 -41.49 13.30
N CYS A 453 -2.03 -41.19 14.54
CA CYS A 453 -1.77 -42.22 15.55
C CYS A 453 -3.00 -43.05 15.92
N ALA A 454 -4.20 -42.47 15.83
CA ALA A 454 -5.46 -43.15 16.15
C ALA A 454 -6.01 -43.96 14.96
N THR A 455 -5.72 -43.56 13.73
CA THR A 455 -6.42 -44.06 12.53
C THR A 455 -5.53 -44.86 11.58
N GLU A 456 -4.21 -44.70 11.64
CA GLU A 456 -3.25 -45.39 10.77
C GLU A 456 -2.37 -46.35 11.60
N PRO A 457 -2.60 -47.68 11.49
CA PRO A 457 -1.77 -48.66 12.17
C PRO A 457 -0.29 -48.53 11.77
N GLY A 458 0.61 -48.51 12.76
CA GLY A 458 2.05 -48.37 12.55
C GLY A 458 2.54 -46.92 12.43
N TYR A 459 1.66 -45.91 12.37
CA TYR A 459 2.09 -44.52 12.30
C TYR A 459 2.86 -44.07 13.56
N LEU A 460 2.47 -44.57 14.74
CA LEU A 460 3.15 -44.26 16.01
C LEU A 460 4.64 -44.68 15.97
N ASP A 461 4.97 -45.75 15.25
CA ASP A 461 6.34 -46.27 15.13
C ASP A 461 7.22 -45.41 14.22
N LEU A 462 6.62 -44.53 13.41
CA LEU A 462 7.31 -43.59 12.53
C LEU A 462 7.65 -42.26 13.24
N LEU A 463 7.07 -42.01 14.41
CA LEU A 463 7.32 -40.79 15.15
C LEU A 463 8.74 -40.77 15.74
N SER A 464 9.39 -39.61 15.64
CA SER A 464 10.66 -39.41 16.33
C SER A 464 10.49 -39.41 17.86
N PRO A 465 11.55 -39.66 18.65
CA PRO A 465 11.46 -39.66 20.11
C PRO A 465 10.85 -38.37 20.69
N ALA A 466 11.19 -37.22 20.12
CA ALA A 466 10.60 -35.93 20.48
C ALA A 466 9.11 -35.85 20.15
N SER A 467 8.70 -36.41 19.00
CA SER A 467 7.30 -36.42 18.55
C SER A 467 6.42 -37.33 19.42
N VAL A 468 6.96 -38.45 19.90
CA VAL A 468 6.29 -39.35 20.86
C VAL A 468 6.13 -38.66 22.23
N HIS A 469 7.15 -37.97 22.71
CA HIS A 469 7.08 -37.23 23.98
C HIS A 469 6.00 -36.15 23.94
N THR A 470 5.99 -35.34 22.88
CA THR A 470 5.01 -34.25 22.71
C THR A 470 3.58 -34.77 22.52
N LEU A 471 3.39 -35.92 21.86
CA LEU A 471 2.08 -36.55 21.72
C LEU A 471 1.43 -36.84 23.08
N ALA A 472 2.21 -37.29 24.07
CA ALA A 472 1.70 -37.54 25.41
C ALA A 472 1.24 -36.25 26.12
N LEU A 473 1.98 -35.15 25.95
CA LEU A 473 1.62 -33.84 26.49
C LEU A 473 0.37 -33.23 25.83
N GLN A 474 0.11 -33.62 24.58
CA GLN A 474 -0.99 -33.13 23.74
C GLN A 474 -2.27 -33.99 23.85
N GLY A 475 -2.34 -34.90 24.83
CA GLY A 475 -3.53 -35.72 25.10
C GLY A 475 -3.57 -37.06 24.36
N GLY A 476 -2.48 -37.48 23.72
CA GLY A 476 -2.37 -38.80 23.10
C GLY A 476 -3.17 -38.97 21.79
N PRO A 477 -3.25 -40.20 21.23
CA PRO A 477 -4.09 -40.50 20.08
C PRO A 477 -5.55 -40.10 20.31
N MET A 478 -6.21 -39.59 19.26
CA MET A 478 -7.62 -39.20 19.32
C MET A 478 -8.54 -40.38 19.65
N THR A 479 -9.61 -40.09 20.39
CA THR A 479 -10.78 -40.97 20.51
C THR A 479 -11.53 -41.07 19.16
N PRO A 480 -12.40 -42.08 18.97
CA PRO A 480 -13.18 -42.21 17.75
C PRO A 480 -14.02 -40.97 17.40
N ASP A 481 -14.60 -40.30 18.40
CA ASP A 481 -15.41 -39.10 18.21
C ASP A 481 -14.55 -37.88 17.80
N GLU A 482 -13.39 -37.70 18.44
CA GLU A 482 -12.41 -36.67 18.04
C GLU A 482 -11.91 -36.90 16.62
N ALA A 483 -11.61 -38.15 16.26
CA ALA A 483 -11.12 -38.50 14.93
C ALA A 483 -12.19 -38.26 13.85
N ALA A 484 -13.47 -38.57 14.14
CA ALA A 484 -14.58 -38.27 13.25
C ALA A 484 -14.77 -36.75 13.06
N ALA A 485 -14.67 -35.97 14.13
CA ALA A 485 -14.76 -34.52 14.07
C ALA A 485 -13.60 -33.89 13.27
N PHE A 486 -12.37 -34.38 13.48
CA PHE A 486 -11.20 -33.93 12.73
C PHE A 486 -11.31 -34.27 11.24
N ALA A 487 -11.72 -35.49 10.89
CA ALA A 487 -11.92 -35.91 9.50
C ALA A 487 -13.00 -35.10 8.78
N ALA A 488 -14.00 -34.59 9.51
CA ALA A 488 -15.03 -33.70 8.96
C ALA A 488 -14.60 -32.23 8.85
N HIS A 489 -13.44 -31.85 9.41
CA HIS A 489 -12.97 -30.47 9.37
C HIS A 489 -12.54 -30.08 7.94
N PRO A 490 -12.93 -28.88 7.43
CA PRO A 490 -12.61 -28.48 6.05
C PRO A 490 -11.13 -28.49 5.69
N PHE A 491 -10.26 -28.28 6.68
CA PHE A 491 -8.80 -28.28 6.53
C PHE A 491 -8.11 -29.52 7.13
N GLY A 492 -8.86 -30.55 7.53
CA GLY A 492 -8.30 -31.75 8.18
C GLY A 492 -7.35 -32.53 7.27
N ALA A 493 -7.73 -32.69 6.00
CA ALA A 493 -6.88 -33.36 5.00
C ALA A 493 -5.58 -32.58 4.72
N ASP A 494 -5.67 -31.26 4.61
CA ASP A 494 -4.50 -30.39 4.42
C ASP A 494 -3.57 -30.43 5.63
N ALA A 495 -4.11 -30.43 6.85
CA ALA A 495 -3.32 -30.58 8.07
C ALA A 495 -2.61 -31.94 8.15
N VAL A 496 -3.24 -33.02 7.68
CA VAL A 496 -2.60 -34.35 7.54
C VAL A 496 -1.47 -34.30 6.54
N ALA A 497 -1.64 -33.63 5.40
CA ALA A 497 -0.57 -33.47 4.43
C ALA A 497 0.63 -32.71 5.02
N VAL A 498 0.38 -31.58 5.70
CA VAL A 498 1.40 -30.81 6.42
C VAL A 498 2.13 -31.70 7.43
N ARG A 499 1.40 -32.45 8.27
CA ARG A 499 2.02 -33.31 9.28
C ARG A 499 2.91 -34.40 8.67
N ARG A 500 2.53 -34.97 7.53
CA ARG A 500 3.38 -35.96 6.84
C ARG A 500 4.68 -35.37 6.33
N TRP A 501 4.67 -34.13 5.82
CA TRP A 501 5.90 -33.47 5.39
C TRP A 501 6.76 -33.03 6.56
N ASP A 502 6.15 -32.56 7.65
CA ASP A 502 6.82 -32.31 8.93
C ASP A 502 7.56 -33.57 9.41
N GLU A 503 6.92 -34.75 9.50
CA GLU A 503 7.64 -35.97 9.92
C GLU A 503 8.81 -36.34 9.01
N ALA A 504 8.66 -36.13 7.69
CA ALA A 504 9.68 -36.46 6.71
C ALA A 504 10.84 -35.43 6.65
N ALA A 505 10.65 -34.24 7.20
CA ALA A 505 11.57 -33.09 7.11
C ALA A 505 12.65 -33.11 8.20
N LYS A 506 13.36 -34.22 8.36
CA LYS A 506 14.34 -34.44 9.43
C LYS A 506 15.68 -34.97 8.90
N ASP A 507 15.96 -34.77 7.61
CA ASP A 507 17.18 -35.27 6.98
C ASP A 507 18.31 -34.24 7.10
N PRO A 508 19.37 -34.48 7.90
CA PRO A 508 20.49 -33.54 8.03
C PRO A 508 21.34 -33.41 6.75
N ALA A 509 21.18 -34.32 5.78
CA ALA A 509 21.87 -34.29 4.50
C ALA A 509 21.05 -33.65 3.37
N ALA A 510 19.80 -33.25 3.61
CA ALA A 510 18.96 -32.67 2.58
C ALA A 510 19.47 -31.29 2.14
N GLU A 511 19.53 -31.08 0.82
CA GLU A 511 19.76 -29.74 0.26
C GLU A 511 18.50 -28.88 0.48
N ILE A 512 18.66 -27.80 1.24
CA ILE A 512 17.58 -26.86 1.55
C ILE A 512 17.81 -25.52 0.84
N PRO A 513 16.78 -24.97 0.16
CA PRO A 513 16.86 -23.63 -0.40
C PRO A 513 16.85 -22.57 0.71
N ALA A 514 17.28 -21.35 0.36
CA ALA A 514 17.15 -20.21 1.27
C ALA A 514 15.67 -19.79 1.42
N PHE A 515 15.33 -19.15 2.55
CA PHE A 515 13.97 -18.61 2.77
C PHE A 515 13.55 -17.64 1.64
N ALA A 516 14.51 -16.83 1.14
CA ALA A 516 14.34 -15.92 0.02
C ALA A 516 13.69 -16.56 -1.22
N GLU A 517 13.94 -17.85 -1.50
CA GLU A 517 13.35 -18.55 -2.64
C GLU A 517 11.83 -18.77 -2.50
N PHE A 518 11.31 -18.78 -1.28
CA PHE A 518 9.88 -18.90 -1.00
C PHE A 518 9.16 -17.56 -0.91
N ARG A 519 9.86 -16.42 -0.81
CA ARG A 519 9.25 -15.07 -0.72
C ARG A 519 8.19 -14.81 -1.81
N PRO A 520 8.42 -15.10 -3.11
CA PRO A 520 7.40 -14.89 -4.14
C PRO A 520 6.14 -15.74 -3.95
N LEU A 521 6.28 -16.96 -3.41
CA LEU A 521 5.17 -17.86 -3.12
C LEU A 521 4.39 -17.37 -1.90
N LEU A 522 5.09 -16.97 -0.83
CA LEU A 522 4.48 -16.41 0.37
C LEU A 522 3.69 -15.15 0.04
N LEU A 523 4.27 -14.21 -0.69
CA LEU A 523 3.60 -12.97 -1.05
C LEU A 523 2.30 -13.20 -1.84
N LYS A 524 2.29 -14.14 -2.78
CA LYS A 524 1.09 -14.54 -3.53
C LYS A 524 0.03 -15.23 -2.66
N SER A 525 0.43 -15.74 -1.49
CA SER A 525 -0.42 -16.44 -0.54
C SER A 525 -0.90 -15.54 0.59
N MET A 526 -0.45 -14.28 0.67
CA MET A 526 -0.87 -13.29 1.66
C MET A 526 -2.19 -12.61 1.28
N ARG A 527 -2.85 -12.00 2.28
CA ARG A 527 -4.12 -11.28 2.15
C ARG A 527 -3.99 -9.86 1.61
#